data_AF-A0A8J2U1Q5-F1
#
_entry.id   AF-A0A8J2U1Q5-F1
#
_cell.length_a   1.000
_cell.length_b   1.000
_cell.length_c   1.000
_cell.angle_alpha   90.00
_cell.angle_beta   90.00
_cell.angle_gamma   90.00
#
_symmetry.space_group_name_H-M   'P 1'
#
loop_
_entity.id
_entity.type
_entity.pdbx_description
1 polymer ?
#
loop_
_entity_poly.entity_id
_entity_poly.type
_entity_poly.pdbx_seq_one_letter_code
_entity_poly.pdbx_strand_id
1 'polypeptide(L)'
;MSRKAPRIEPTLFGDGEPHEPIVTQEHLPKDSAKEELSAAAQFTESLKNATSRGYQSCNQFLRSHILSSRKNTLIAGGVSSVVVLVVLMSLLMPSEQQPAESTPEQVATAINPQLIMPTEAISRSHPVEFPDNFSLWATEYNGMVISWKAEQSSETTIWDIATADGDQSCEQIVFNNGDSYRSLDVLVERGSHYFASFSPLDSIAIVNNIALRGSFKLCGYQFSLKGSQAILNRHPHYSELLIN
;
A
#
# COMPACT_ATOMS: atom_id res chain seq x y z
N MET A 1 -48.11 -32.17 0.52
CA MET A 1 -48.46 -30.75 0.68
C MET A 1 -47.22 -29.92 0.43
N SER A 2 -47.13 -29.22 -0.71
CA SER A 2 -45.96 -28.43 -1.10
C SER A 2 -46.46 -27.04 -1.51
N ARG A 3 -46.05 -26.01 -0.77
CA ARG A 3 -46.44 -24.61 -0.99
C ARG A 3 -45.53 -24.03 -2.08
N LYS A 4 -46.10 -23.68 -3.25
CA LYS A 4 -45.41 -22.91 -4.29
C LYS A 4 -45.39 -21.43 -3.91
N ALA A 5 -44.21 -20.81 -3.93
CA ALA A 5 -44.04 -19.38 -3.78
C ALA A 5 -44.48 -18.63 -5.06
N PRO A 6 -45.02 -17.40 -4.96
CA PRO A 6 -45.46 -16.63 -6.12
C PRO A 6 -44.27 -16.02 -6.88
N ARG A 7 -44.27 -16.24 -8.20
CA ARG A 7 -43.40 -15.58 -9.19
C ARG A 7 -43.93 -14.17 -9.45
N ILE A 8 -43.06 -13.17 -9.39
CA ILE A 8 -43.37 -11.76 -9.73
C ILE A 8 -42.83 -11.50 -11.14
N GLU A 9 -43.68 -11.06 -12.05
CA GLU A 9 -43.28 -10.63 -13.40
C GLU A 9 -43.12 -9.09 -13.46
N PRO A 10 -42.13 -8.57 -14.19
CA PRO A 10 -41.98 -7.14 -14.42
C PRO A 10 -42.97 -6.66 -15.48
N THR A 11 -43.75 -5.62 -15.14
CA THR A 11 -44.69 -4.98 -16.06
C THR A 11 -43.91 -4.08 -17.03
N LEU A 12 -43.89 -4.50 -18.29
CA LEU A 12 -43.36 -3.75 -19.43
C LEU A 12 -44.56 -3.30 -20.28
N PHE A 13 -44.94 -2.03 -20.19
CA PHE A 13 -45.82 -1.40 -21.19
C PHE A 13 -45.33 0.02 -21.45
N GLY A 14 -44.91 0.23 -22.70
CA GLY A 14 -44.75 1.54 -23.33
C GLY A 14 -45.99 1.91 -24.16
N ASP A 15 -45.75 2.90 -25.02
CA ASP A 15 -46.65 3.63 -25.93
C ASP A 15 -47.38 4.79 -25.23
N GLY A 16 -47.20 6.06 -25.60
CA GLY A 16 -46.76 6.67 -26.85
C GLY A 16 -47.90 7.53 -27.39
N GLU A 17 -47.75 8.86 -27.38
CA GLU A 17 -48.21 9.85 -28.38
C GLU A 17 -48.05 11.31 -27.84
N PRO A 18 -47.86 12.32 -28.72
CA PRO A 18 -47.17 13.57 -28.39
C PRO A 18 -48.10 14.78 -28.24
N HIS A 19 -47.75 15.72 -27.36
CA HIS A 19 -48.32 17.07 -27.37
C HIS A 19 -47.23 18.15 -27.26
N GLU A 20 -47.26 19.05 -28.24
CA GLU A 20 -46.43 20.23 -28.47
C GLU A 20 -46.78 21.42 -27.52
N PRO A 21 -45.99 22.52 -27.54
CA PRO A 21 -45.51 23.19 -26.33
C PRO A 21 -46.39 24.35 -25.83
N ILE A 22 -46.41 24.56 -24.51
CA ILE A 22 -46.99 25.74 -23.89
C ILE A 22 -45.90 26.73 -23.47
N VAL A 23 -46.15 27.95 -23.95
CA VAL A 23 -45.46 29.24 -23.82
C VAL A 23 -45.03 29.61 -22.40
N THR A 24 -43.80 30.14 -22.32
CA THR A 24 -43.18 30.89 -21.23
C THR A 24 -44.02 32.08 -20.75
N GLN A 25 -44.25 32.19 -19.44
CA GLN A 25 -44.39 33.48 -18.78
C GLN A 25 -43.58 33.53 -17.49
N GLU A 26 -42.61 34.45 -17.48
CA GLU A 26 -41.86 34.89 -16.32
C GLU A 26 -42.80 35.51 -15.26
N HIS A 27 -42.58 35.18 -13.99
CA HIS A 27 -42.91 36.05 -12.85
C HIS A 27 -41.75 36.00 -11.85
N LEU A 28 -40.95 37.06 -11.83
CA LEU A 28 -40.03 37.36 -10.74
C LEU A 28 -40.80 37.83 -9.49
N PRO A 29 -40.40 37.39 -8.29
CA PRO A 29 -40.47 38.21 -7.10
C PRO A 29 -39.08 38.78 -6.78
N LYS A 30 -38.96 40.11 -6.85
CA LYS A 30 -37.92 40.89 -6.16
C LYS A 30 -38.21 40.83 -4.65
N ASP A 31 -37.33 40.23 -3.87
CA ASP A 31 -36.96 40.62 -2.49
C ASP A 31 -36.28 39.45 -1.76
N SER A 32 -34.99 39.20 -2.02
CA SER A 32 -34.15 38.30 -1.19
C SER A 32 -32.64 38.56 -1.36
N ALA A 33 -32.22 39.79 -1.64
CA ALA A 33 -30.81 40.10 -1.95
C ALA A 33 -30.06 40.86 -0.82
N LYS A 34 -30.57 40.87 0.42
CA LYS A 34 -29.94 41.61 1.52
C LYS A 34 -29.58 40.78 2.76
N GLU A 35 -29.92 39.49 2.81
CA GLU A 35 -29.69 38.66 4.00
C GLU A 35 -28.53 37.65 3.85
N GLU A 36 -28.11 37.32 2.63
CA GLU A 36 -26.99 36.38 2.41
C GLU A 36 -25.59 37.03 2.51
N LEU A 37 -25.51 38.37 2.47
CA LEU A 37 -24.22 39.08 2.46
C LEU A 37 -23.58 39.18 3.86
N SER A 38 -24.35 39.12 4.95
CA SER A 38 -23.81 39.18 6.32
C SER A 38 -23.34 37.82 6.85
N ALA A 39 -23.90 36.71 6.35
CA ALA A 39 -23.49 35.36 6.75
C ALA A 39 -22.12 34.96 6.15
N ALA A 40 -21.84 35.36 4.90
CA ALA A 40 -20.55 35.12 4.24
C ALA A 40 -19.39 35.93 4.87
N ALA A 41 -19.69 37.12 5.42
CA ALA A 41 -18.70 37.96 6.10
C ALA A 41 -18.26 37.38 7.47
N GLN A 42 -19.16 36.73 8.20
CA GLN A 42 -18.84 36.13 9.51
C GLN A 42 -18.05 34.82 9.39
N PHE A 43 -18.27 34.04 8.31
CA PHE A 43 -17.52 32.81 8.07
C PHE A 43 -16.07 33.06 7.64
N THR A 44 -15.84 34.11 6.84
CA THR A 44 -14.51 34.49 6.37
C THR A 44 -13.62 35.07 7.47
N GLU A 45 -14.19 35.72 8.48
CA GLU A 45 -13.44 36.21 9.65
C GLU A 45 -13.02 35.06 10.60
N SER A 46 -13.86 34.02 10.72
CA SER A 46 -13.57 32.83 11.54
C SER A 46 -12.40 31.99 10.96
N LEU A 47 -12.34 31.83 9.64
CA LEU A 47 -11.22 31.16 8.96
C LEU A 47 -9.90 31.92 9.13
N LYS A 48 -9.92 33.26 9.07
CA LYS A 48 -8.72 34.10 9.20
C LYS A 48 -8.14 34.08 10.63
N ASN A 49 -9.01 33.94 11.64
CA ASN A 49 -8.63 33.82 13.06
C ASN A 49 -8.23 32.39 13.48
N ALA A 50 -8.55 31.38 12.68
CA ALA A 50 -8.09 30.00 12.88
C ALA A 50 -6.67 29.78 12.32
N THR A 51 -6.30 30.47 11.24
CA THR A 51 -4.97 30.34 10.62
C THR A 51 -3.85 31.05 11.39
N SER A 52 -4.16 32.06 12.21
CA SER A 52 -3.14 32.81 12.98
C SER A 52 -2.74 32.16 14.31
N ARG A 53 -3.55 31.24 14.86
CA ARG A 53 -3.26 30.54 16.12
C ARG A 53 -2.42 29.26 15.96
N GLY A 54 -2.34 28.68 14.76
CA GLY A 54 -1.61 27.43 14.50
C GLY A 54 -0.10 27.58 14.27
N TYR A 55 0.41 28.79 14.04
CA TYR A 55 1.80 29.02 13.62
C TYR A 55 2.76 29.51 14.73
N GLN A 56 2.29 29.73 15.96
CA GLN A 56 3.15 30.19 17.07
C GLN A 56 3.63 29.10 18.02
N SER A 57 3.27 27.82 17.80
CA SER A 57 3.61 26.74 18.74
C SER A 57 4.61 25.70 18.22
N CYS A 58 5.30 26.00 17.12
CA CYS A 58 6.33 25.14 16.51
C CYS A 58 7.72 25.80 16.55
N ASN A 59 8.12 26.37 17.70
CA ASN A 59 9.43 27.02 17.87
C ASN A 59 10.01 26.91 19.29
N GLN A 60 9.63 25.89 20.06
CA GLN A 60 10.27 25.58 21.34
C GLN A 60 10.22 24.08 21.62
N PHE A 61 11.04 23.25 20.96
CA PHE A 61 11.39 21.94 21.51
C PHE A 61 12.71 21.32 21.01
N LEU A 62 13.57 22.06 20.29
CA LEU A 62 14.91 21.61 19.91
C LEU A 62 16.00 22.36 20.69
N ARG A 63 15.98 22.22 22.02
CA ARG A 63 17.08 22.76 22.84
C ARG A 63 17.28 21.98 24.14
N SER A 64 17.85 20.78 24.03
CA SER A 64 18.75 20.24 25.06
C SER A 64 19.36 18.93 24.60
N HIS A 65 20.65 18.74 24.92
CA HIS A 65 21.47 17.54 24.72
C HIS A 65 22.20 17.38 23.39
N ILE A 66 23.04 18.37 23.06
CA ILE A 66 24.33 18.07 22.42
C ILE A 66 25.42 18.71 23.27
N LEU A 67 25.77 18.01 24.34
CA LEU A 67 27.01 18.22 25.08
C LEU A 67 27.76 16.90 25.16
N SER A 68 28.91 16.91 24.48
CA SER A 68 30.17 16.30 24.88
C SER A 68 30.19 14.83 25.32
N SER A 69 30.80 14.01 24.46
CA SER A 69 31.81 13.06 24.92
C SER A 69 33.01 13.09 23.97
N ARG A 70 33.96 14.01 24.27
CA ARG A 70 35.36 13.81 23.88
C ARG A 70 35.94 12.72 24.78
N LYS A 71 36.80 11.89 24.19
CA LYS A 71 37.68 10.86 24.78
C LYS A 71 37.04 9.48 24.91
N ASN A 72 37.38 8.60 23.97
CA ASN A 72 37.66 7.17 24.18
C ASN A 72 38.36 6.62 22.92
N THR A 73 39.64 6.96 22.78
CA THR A 73 40.57 6.25 21.89
C THR A 73 41.57 5.60 22.82
N LEU A 74 41.44 4.29 23.08
CA LEU A 74 42.46 3.38 23.62
C LEU A 74 41.84 2.00 23.92
N ILE A 75 41.42 1.23 22.90
CA ILE A 75 41.41 -0.24 22.95
C ILE A 75 41.70 -0.77 21.52
N ALA A 76 42.88 -0.41 20.99
CA ALA A 76 43.45 -1.00 19.79
C ALA A 76 44.67 -1.81 20.22
N GLY A 77 44.45 -3.07 20.61
CA GLY A 77 45.52 -3.94 21.12
C GLY A 77 45.11 -5.35 21.55
N GLY A 78 43.84 -5.74 21.45
CA GLY A 78 43.37 -7.07 21.90
C GLY A 78 42.77 -7.97 20.82
N VAL A 79 42.39 -7.44 19.64
CA VAL A 79 41.62 -8.19 18.63
C VAL A 79 42.53 -8.89 17.60
N SER A 80 43.77 -8.43 17.44
CA SER A 80 44.70 -9.00 16.46
C SER A 80 45.24 -10.40 16.84
N SER A 81 45.14 -10.81 18.11
CA SER A 81 45.66 -12.11 18.56
C SER A 81 44.68 -13.27 18.35
N VAL A 82 43.37 -13.01 18.29
CA VAL A 82 42.35 -14.07 18.14
C VAL A 82 42.26 -14.54 16.67
N VAL A 83 42.40 -13.62 15.71
CA VAL A 83 42.35 -13.97 14.28
C VAL A 83 43.54 -14.86 13.87
N VAL A 84 44.74 -14.61 14.42
CA VAL A 84 45.94 -15.41 14.12
C VAL A 84 45.81 -16.84 14.68
N LEU A 85 45.18 -17.01 15.84
CA LEU A 85 44.96 -18.33 16.45
C LEU A 85 43.93 -19.17 15.69
N VAL A 86 42.88 -18.57 15.13
CA VAL A 86 41.88 -19.28 14.31
C VAL A 86 42.50 -19.76 12.99
N VAL A 87 43.33 -18.94 12.34
CA VAL A 87 44.00 -19.31 11.08
C VAL A 87 45.02 -20.44 11.27
N LEU A 88 45.73 -20.47 12.41
CA LEU A 88 46.66 -21.56 12.73
C LEU A 88 45.95 -22.90 12.99
N MET A 89 44.75 -22.89 13.58
CA MET A 89 43.97 -24.10 13.83
C MET A 89 43.38 -24.71 12.54
N SER A 90 43.10 -23.90 11.52
CA SER A 90 42.60 -24.37 10.22
C SER A 90 43.67 -25.07 9.35
N LEU A 91 44.96 -24.98 9.70
CA LEU A 91 46.06 -25.60 8.93
C LEU A 91 46.45 -27.01 9.43
N LEU A 92 45.88 -27.47 10.54
CA LEU A 92 46.27 -28.74 11.19
C LEU A 92 45.23 -29.86 11.06
N MET A 93 44.18 -29.68 10.26
CA MET A 93 43.18 -30.73 10.03
C MET A 93 43.45 -31.46 8.70
N PRO A 94 43.96 -32.70 8.71
CA PRO A 94 43.97 -33.54 7.53
C PRO A 94 42.53 -33.93 7.15
N SER A 95 42.17 -33.63 5.91
CA SER A 95 40.91 -34.02 5.29
C SER A 95 40.94 -35.51 4.97
N GLU A 96 40.40 -36.36 5.86
CA GLU A 96 40.04 -37.73 5.48
C GLU A 96 38.68 -37.73 4.77
N GLN A 97 38.73 -38.06 3.48
CA GLN A 97 37.56 -38.47 2.70
C GLN A 97 37.30 -39.95 2.96
N GLN A 98 36.12 -40.29 3.47
CA GLN A 98 35.64 -41.66 3.48
C GLN A 98 34.19 -41.71 2.98
N PRO A 99 33.91 -42.39 1.86
CA PRO A 99 32.56 -42.73 1.44
C PRO A 99 32.18 -44.07 2.09
N ALA A 100 31.22 -44.05 3.01
CA ALA A 100 30.65 -45.27 3.60
C ALA A 100 29.26 -45.53 3.03
N GLU A 101 29.24 -46.44 2.07
CA GLU A 101 28.39 -47.63 1.99
C GLU A 101 27.04 -47.62 2.74
N SER A 102 25.99 -47.77 1.95
CA SER A 102 24.59 -48.04 2.27
C SER A 102 24.34 -49.46 2.79
N THR A 103 23.61 -49.65 3.90
CA THR A 103 22.47 -50.60 4.08
C THR A 103 21.73 -50.32 5.43
N PRO A 104 20.56 -50.92 5.77
CA PRO A 104 19.27 -50.23 5.82
C PRO A 104 18.61 -50.17 7.21
N GLU A 105 17.51 -49.41 7.27
CA GLU A 105 16.35 -49.59 8.18
C GLU A 105 16.55 -49.31 9.67
N GLN A 106 16.17 -48.09 10.09
CA GLN A 106 15.48 -47.88 11.37
C GLN A 106 14.32 -46.90 11.18
N VAL A 107 13.12 -47.45 11.31
CA VAL A 107 11.85 -46.73 11.41
C VAL A 107 11.86 -45.96 12.74
N ALA A 108 12.24 -44.69 12.68
CA ALA A 108 11.88 -43.71 13.69
C ALA A 108 10.96 -42.70 13.01
N THR A 109 9.67 -42.79 13.34
CA THR A 109 8.65 -41.80 12.96
C THR A 109 8.99 -40.46 13.61
N ALA A 110 9.88 -39.71 12.97
CA ALA A 110 9.98 -38.28 13.20
C ALA A 110 8.69 -37.66 12.69
N ILE A 111 7.96 -37.02 13.59
CA ILE A 111 6.84 -36.14 13.27
C ILE A 111 7.42 -35.03 12.40
N ASN A 112 7.34 -35.22 11.09
CA ASN A 112 7.54 -34.17 10.11
C ASN A 112 6.51 -33.08 10.46
N PRO A 113 6.91 -31.85 10.83
CA PRO A 113 5.99 -30.74 10.77
C PRO A 113 5.57 -30.67 9.32
N GLN A 114 4.37 -31.18 9.03
CA GLN A 114 3.76 -31.06 7.73
C GLN A 114 3.86 -29.59 7.33
N LEU A 115 4.73 -29.34 6.36
CA LEU A 115 4.36 -28.69 5.12
C LEU A 115 3.27 -27.63 5.35
N ILE A 116 3.70 -26.47 5.87
CA ILE A 116 3.06 -25.24 5.43
C ILE A 116 3.29 -25.25 3.92
N MET A 117 2.26 -25.60 3.17
CA MET A 117 2.30 -25.53 1.71
C MET A 117 2.78 -24.12 1.36
N PRO A 118 3.73 -23.97 0.42
CA PRO A 118 3.93 -22.66 -0.17
C PRO A 118 2.58 -22.27 -0.75
N THR A 119 1.96 -21.21 -0.22
CA THR A 119 1.05 -20.40 -1.02
C THR A 119 1.78 -20.20 -2.34
N GLU A 120 1.24 -20.73 -3.44
CA GLU A 120 1.93 -20.67 -4.73
C GLU A 120 2.37 -19.22 -4.95
N ALA A 121 3.67 -19.02 -5.14
CA ALA A 121 4.24 -17.68 -5.18
C ALA A 121 3.63 -16.97 -6.40
N ILE A 122 2.78 -15.97 -6.14
CA ILE A 122 2.12 -15.19 -7.19
C ILE A 122 3.19 -14.59 -8.09
N SER A 123 3.15 -14.96 -9.37
CA SER A 123 4.08 -14.45 -10.36
C SER A 123 3.86 -12.96 -10.58
N ARG A 124 4.92 -12.15 -10.49
CA ARG A 124 4.90 -10.69 -10.69
C ARG A 124 5.60 -10.34 -11.99
N SER A 125 4.95 -9.51 -12.79
CA SER A 125 5.38 -9.11 -14.13
C SER A 125 5.19 -7.60 -14.33
N HIS A 126 5.65 -7.08 -15.48
CA HIS A 126 5.46 -5.68 -15.87
C HIS A 126 5.90 -4.65 -14.81
N PRO A 127 7.15 -4.71 -14.32
CA PRO A 127 7.62 -3.74 -13.33
C PRO A 127 7.66 -2.33 -13.89
N VAL A 128 7.17 -1.38 -13.11
CA VAL A 128 7.38 0.04 -13.38
C VAL A 128 7.72 0.77 -12.07
N GLU A 129 8.78 1.56 -12.10
CA GLU A 129 9.25 2.32 -10.94
C GLU A 129 8.80 3.78 -11.02
N PHE A 130 8.50 4.38 -9.87
CA PHE A 130 8.06 5.76 -9.75
C PHE A 130 9.08 6.62 -8.98
N PRO A 131 9.05 7.96 -9.15
CA PRO A 131 10.03 8.86 -8.53
C PRO A 131 10.03 8.85 -7.01
N ASP A 132 8.96 8.38 -6.38
CA ASP A 132 8.80 8.35 -4.92
C ASP A 132 9.12 6.98 -4.31
N ASN A 133 10.00 6.21 -4.97
CA ASN A 133 10.57 4.95 -4.47
C ASN A 133 9.53 3.83 -4.19
N PHE A 134 8.44 3.82 -4.95
CA PHE A 134 7.55 2.68 -5.06
C PHE A 134 7.56 2.15 -6.50
N SER A 135 7.18 0.89 -6.65
CA SER A 135 7.04 0.24 -7.95
C SER A 135 5.69 -0.45 -8.03
N LEU A 136 5.21 -0.62 -9.26
CA LEU A 136 3.97 -1.30 -9.56
C LEU A 136 4.27 -2.53 -10.41
N TRP A 137 3.60 -3.63 -10.08
CA TRP A 137 3.70 -4.91 -10.76
C TRP A 137 2.30 -5.43 -11.06
N ALA A 138 2.17 -6.18 -12.14
CA ALA A 138 0.97 -6.93 -12.46
C ALA A 138 1.18 -8.40 -12.12
N THR A 139 0.15 -9.04 -11.56
CA THR A 139 0.13 -10.50 -11.36
C THR A 139 -0.32 -11.21 -12.64
N GLU A 140 -0.16 -12.54 -12.69
CA GLU A 140 -0.65 -13.35 -13.82
C GLU A 140 -2.17 -13.23 -14.07
N TYR A 141 -2.93 -12.85 -13.04
CA TYR A 141 -4.38 -12.66 -13.11
C TYR A 141 -4.77 -11.17 -13.22
N ASN A 142 -3.86 -10.30 -13.66
CA ASN A 142 -4.03 -8.85 -13.73
C ASN A 142 -4.38 -8.19 -12.38
N GLY A 143 -4.01 -8.82 -11.27
CA GLY A 143 -3.99 -8.16 -9.96
C GLY A 143 -2.84 -7.16 -9.89
N MET A 144 -2.97 -6.16 -9.01
CA MET A 144 -1.92 -5.16 -8.82
C MET A 144 -1.10 -5.46 -7.58
N VAL A 145 0.21 -5.26 -7.67
CA VAL A 145 1.10 -5.28 -6.51
C VAL A 145 1.86 -3.96 -6.46
N ILE A 146 1.74 -3.25 -5.34
CA ILE A 146 2.55 -2.07 -5.05
C ILE A 146 3.68 -2.51 -4.13
N SER A 147 4.92 -2.24 -4.53
CA SER A 147 6.11 -2.56 -3.74
C SER A 147 6.89 -1.33 -3.35
N TRP A 148 7.41 -1.27 -2.13
CA TRP A 148 8.27 -0.19 -1.66
C TRP A 148 9.27 -0.70 -0.62
N LYS A 149 10.30 0.10 -0.34
CA LYS A 149 11.23 -0.16 0.75
C LYS A 149 10.77 0.57 2.01
N ALA A 150 10.72 -0.14 3.12
CA ALA A 150 10.29 0.39 4.41
C ALA A 150 11.25 -0.03 5.54
N GLU A 151 10.87 0.28 6.77
CA GLU A 151 11.61 -0.11 7.97
C GLU A 151 11.73 -1.63 8.07
N GLN A 152 12.82 -2.07 8.72
CA GLN A 152 13.09 -3.48 8.87
C GLN A 152 12.05 -4.14 9.78
N SER A 153 11.43 -5.22 9.29
CA SER A 153 10.46 -6.00 10.04
C SER A 153 10.97 -7.44 10.25
N SER A 154 10.66 -8.00 11.42
CA SER A 154 10.82 -9.42 11.69
C SER A 154 9.62 -10.25 11.22
N GLU A 155 8.51 -9.60 10.87
CA GLU A 155 7.29 -10.23 10.38
C GLU A 155 7.36 -10.40 8.87
N THR A 156 6.88 -11.55 8.37
CA THR A 156 6.78 -11.83 6.93
C THR A 156 5.46 -11.33 6.33
N THR A 157 4.45 -11.13 7.18
CA THR A 157 3.09 -10.70 6.81
C THR A 157 2.70 -9.58 7.77
N ILE A 158 2.38 -8.42 7.22
CA ILE A 158 1.95 -7.23 7.97
C ILE A 158 0.43 -7.13 8.03
N TRP A 159 -0.25 -7.60 6.98
CA TRP A 159 -1.70 -7.58 6.85
C TRP A 159 -2.16 -8.76 6.00
N ASP A 160 -3.29 -9.36 6.37
CA ASP A 160 -3.97 -10.41 5.59
C ASP A 160 -5.49 -10.25 5.70
N ILE A 161 -6.16 -10.05 4.56
CA ILE A 161 -7.62 -9.88 4.49
C ILE A 161 -8.38 -11.16 4.84
N ALA A 162 -7.77 -12.34 4.64
CA ALA A 162 -8.44 -13.62 4.86
C ALA A 162 -8.67 -13.88 6.34
N THR A 163 -7.74 -13.44 7.19
CA THR A 163 -7.87 -13.48 8.65
C THR A 163 -8.39 -12.18 9.24
N ALA A 164 -8.29 -11.07 8.49
CA ALA A 164 -8.52 -9.71 8.96
C ALA A 164 -7.62 -9.32 10.15
N ASP A 165 -6.43 -9.96 10.23
CA ASP A 165 -5.42 -9.70 11.25
C ASP A 165 -4.23 -8.93 10.66
N GLY A 166 -3.56 -8.17 11.51
CA GLY A 166 -2.37 -7.39 11.17
C GLY A 166 -2.55 -5.88 11.41
N ASP A 167 -1.67 -5.08 10.80
CA ASP A 167 -1.73 -3.63 10.88
C ASP A 167 -2.87 -3.08 10.01
N GLN A 168 -3.88 -2.49 10.65
CA GLN A 168 -5.02 -1.85 9.98
C GLN A 168 -4.62 -0.69 9.07
N SER A 169 -3.44 -0.08 9.28
CA SER A 169 -2.92 0.95 8.38
C SER A 169 -2.61 0.41 6.98
N CYS A 170 -2.43 -0.90 6.86
CA CYS A 170 -2.17 -1.62 5.62
C CYS A 170 -3.44 -2.18 4.94
N GLU A 171 -4.61 -2.08 5.57
CA GLU A 171 -5.87 -2.65 5.06
C GLU A 171 -6.28 -2.11 3.69
N GLN A 172 -5.94 -0.85 3.40
CA GLN A 172 -6.35 -0.19 2.17
C GLN A 172 -5.34 0.84 1.70
N ILE A 173 -5.27 1.00 0.37
CA ILE A 173 -4.70 2.19 -0.26
C ILE A 173 -5.75 3.30 -0.25
N VAL A 174 -5.35 4.52 0.11
CA VAL A 174 -6.25 5.68 0.17
C VAL A 174 -5.66 6.83 -0.65
N PHE A 175 -6.34 7.23 -1.71
CA PHE A 175 -5.92 8.34 -2.56
C PHE A 175 -6.36 9.69 -2.00
N ASN A 176 -5.69 10.77 -2.43
CA ASN A 176 -5.95 12.12 -1.92
C ASN A 176 -7.34 12.69 -2.28
N ASN A 177 -8.08 12.04 -3.19
CA ASN A 177 -9.48 12.35 -3.50
C ASN A 177 -10.49 11.56 -2.66
N GLY A 178 -10.04 10.66 -1.78
CA GLY A 178 -10.89 9.84 -0.93
C GLY A 178 -11.21 8.46 -1.48
N ASP A 179 -10.86 8.15 -2.74
CA ASP A 179 -10.98 6.79 -3.27
C ASP A 179 -10.09 5.84 -2.46
N SER A 180 -10.61 4.66 -2.12
CA SER A 180 -9.85 3.63 -1.43
C SER A 180 -10.14 2.23 -1.95
N TYR A 181 -9.13 1.36 -1.85
CA TYR A 181 -9.20 -0.02 -2.31
C TYR A 181 -8.52 -0.92 -1.28
N ARG A 182 -9.14 -2.06 -0.98
CA ARG A 182 -8.63 -2.99 0.03
C ARG A 182 -7.46 -3.80 -0.52
N SER A 183 -6.41 -3.90 0.28
CA SER A 183 -5.32 -4.84 0.02
C SER A 183 -5.78 -6.25 0.41
N LEU A 184 -5.32 -7.24 -0.34
CA LEU A 184 -5.51 -8.65 -0.02
C LEU A 184 -4.52 -9.08 1.06
N ASP A 185 -3.27 -8.69 0.89
CA ASP A 185 -2.19 -8.96 1.82
C ASP A 185 -1.14 -7.85 1.72
N VAL A 186 -0.34 -7.73 2.77
CA VAL A 186 0.93 -7.00 2.73
C VAL A 186 2.03 -7.90 3.28
N LEU A 187 2.96 -8.28 2.40
CA LEU A 187 4.06 -9.19 2.71
C LEU A 187 5.39 -8.45 2.76
N VAL A 188 6.31 -8.93 3.59
CA VAL A 188 7.69 -8.43 3.68
C VAL A 188 8.65 -9.47 3.13
N GLU A 189 9.39 -9.09 2.10
CA GLU A 189 10.50 -9.86 1.57
C GLU A 189 11.82 -9.19 1.91
N ARG A 190 12.86 -10.01 2.12
CA ARG A 190 14.22 -9.54 2.45
C ARG A 190 14.24 -8.55 3.64
N GLY A 191 13.31 -8.76 4.58
CA GLY A 191 13.15 -8.00 5.83
C GLY A 191 12.78 -6.52 5.70
N SER A 192 12.69 -5.94 4.50
CA SER A 192 12.47 -4.50 4.32
C SER A 192 11.79 -4.10 3.00
N HIS A 193 11.47 -5.05 2.13
CA HIS A 193 10.74 -4.79 0.89
C HIS A 193 9.31 -5.25 1.09
N TYR A 194 8.39 -4.31 1.05
CA TYR A 194 6.98 -4.54 1.31
C TYR A 194 6.27 -4.70 -0.03
N PHE A 195 5.29 -5.60 -0.07
CA PHE A 195 4.48 -5.91 -1.24
C PHE A 195 3.02 -5.93 -0.81
N ALA A 196 2.24 -4.96 -1.26
CA ALA A 196 0.80 -4.93 -1.06
C ALA A 196 0.10 -5.45 -2.31
N SER A 197 -0.65 -6.53 -2.16
CA SER A 197 -1.40 -7.16 -3.25
C SER A 197 -2.84 -6.64 -3.28
N PHE A 198 -3.39 -6.44 -4.47
CA PHE A 198 -4.75 -5.93 -4.68
C PHE A 198 -5.53 -6.82 -5.65
N SER A 199 -6.86 -6.80 -5.50
CA SER A 199 -7.78 -7.57 -6.34
C SER A 199 -7.67 -7.15 -7.82
N PRO A 200 -7.73 -8.09 -8.77
CA PRO A 200 -7.86 -7.80 -10.20
C PRO A 200 -9.06 -6.89 -10.54
N LEU A 201 -10.12 -6.93 -9.71
CA LEU A 201 -11.31 -6.11 -9.90
C LEU A 201 -11.03 -4.61 -9.69
N ASP A 202 -10.03 -4.29 -8.87
CA ASP A 202 -9.68 -2.92 -8.51
C ASP A 202 -8.55 -2.36 -9.38
N SER A 203 -7.87 -3.21 -10.17
CA SER A 203 -6.65 -2.86 -10.90
C SER A 203 -6.78 -1.64 -11.79
N ILE A 204 -7.83 -1.58 -12.63
CA ILE A 204 -8.07 -0.43 -13.52
C ILE A 204 -8.25 0.84 -12.70
N ALA A 205 -9.05 0.78 -11.64
CA ALA A 205 -9.34 1.93 -10.81
C ALA A 205 -8.10 2.41 -10.03
N ILE A 206 -7.28 1.50 -9.52
CA ILE A 206 -5.99 1.79 -8.88
C ILE A 206 -5.01 2.43 -9.87
N VAL A 207 -4.84 1.86 -11.07
CA VAL A 207 -3.90 2.39 -12.08
C VAL A 207 -4.32 3.80 -12.54
N ASN A 208 -5.61 4.02 -12.78
CA ASN A 208 -6.12 5.35 -13.11
C ASN A 208 -5.91 6.35 -11.97
N ASN A 209 -6.11 5.92 -10.73
CA ASN A 209 -5.84 6.80 -9.59
C ASN A 209 -4.35 7.09 -9.42
N ILE A 210 -3.45 6.13 -9.63
CA ILE A 210 -2.00 6.37 -9.66
C ILE A 210 -1.63 7.37 -10.76
N ALA A 211 -2.29 7.31 -11.92
CA ALA A 211 -2.04 8.22 -13.04
C ALA A 211 -2.55 9.65 -12.77
N LEU A 212 -3.76 9.79 -12.22
CA LEU A 212 -4.50 11.06 -12.21
C LEU A 212 -4.48 11.80 -10.88
N ARG A 213 -4.11 11.13 -9.78
CA ARG A 213 -4.17 11.71 -8.43
C ARG A 213 -2.83 12.31 -8.00
N GLY A 214 -2.86 13.08 -6.91
CA GLY A 214 -1.68 13.78 -6.41
C GLY A 214 -0.83 12.90 -5.50
N SER A 215 -1.47 12.05 -4.70
CA SER A 215 -0.79 11.20 -3.72
C SER A 215 -1.71 10.08 -3.23
N PHE A 216 -1.13 9.05 -2.63
CA PHE A 216 -1.87 8.01 -1.88
C PHE A 216 -1.19 7.67 -0.55
N LYS A 217 -1.94 7.08 0.37
CA LYS A 217 -1.46 6.50 1.62
C LYS A 217 -1.62 4.99 1.61
N LEU A 218 -0.66 4.28 2.19
CA LEU A 218 -0.68 2.82 2.36
C LEU A 218 0.28 2.43 3.49
N CYS A 219 -0.17 1.59 4.43
CA CYS A 219 0.64 1.14 5.57
C CYS A 219 1.24 2.29 6.42
N GLY A 220 0.49 3.39 6.55
CA GLY A 220 0.97 4.60 7.24
C GLY A 220 1.95 5.46 6.43
N TYR A 221 2.45 5.00 5.28
CA TYR A 221 3.30 5.77 4.38
C TYR A 221 2.46 6.64 3.44
N GLN A 222 3.02 7.76 2.99
CA GLN A 222 2.42 8.67 2.01
C GLN A 222 3.33 8.73 0.78
N PHE A 223 2.76 8.45 -0.40
CA PHE A 223 3.48 8.48 -1.66
C PHE A 223 2.94 9.58 -2.59
N SER A 224 3.84 10.33 -3.20
CA SER A 224 3.59 11.31 -4.25
C SER A 224 3.41 10.62 -5.60
N LEU A 225 2.41 11.06 -6.37
CA LEU A 225 2.09 10.54 -7.70
C LEU A 225 2.51 11.52 -8.82
N LYS A 226 3.34 12.50 -8.49
CA LYS A 226 3.79 13.50 -9.46
C LYS A 226 4.58 12.83 -10.59
N GLY A 227 4.05 12.94 -11.81
CA GLY A 227 4.68 12.38 -13.03
C GLY A 227 4.31 10.93 -13.32
N SER A 228 3.53 10.27 -12.44
CA SER A 228 3.08 8.89 -12.62
C SER A 228 2.32 8.68 -13.93
N GLN A 229 1.49 9.63 -14.35
CA GLN A 229 0.77 9.58 -15.62
C GLN A 229 1.69 9.36 -16.83
N ALA A 230 2.80 10.12 -16.89
CA ALA A 230 3.73 10.06 -18.01
C ALA A 230 4.50 8.74 -18.04
N ILE A 231 4.77 8.16 -16.86
CA ILE A 231 5.41 6.86 -16.71
C ILE A 231 4.46 5.75 -17.20
N LEU A 232 3.22 5.75 -16.70
CA LEU A 232 2.21 4.75 -17.06
C LEU A 232 1.86 4.79 -18.56
N ASN A 233 1.69 5.98 -19.14
CA ASN A 233 1.42 6.15 -20.57
C ASN A 233 2.51 5.58 -21.49
N ARG A 234 3.75 5.45 -21.02
CA ARG A 234 4.88 4.93 -21.79
C ARG A 234 5.06 3.42 -21.63
N HIS A 235 4.40 2.81 -20.65
CA HIS A 235 4.54 1.40 -20.36
C HIS A 235 3.46 0.59 -21.07
N PRO A 236 3.79 -0.33 -22.01
CA PRO A 236 2.81 -0.99 -22.87
C PRO A 236 1.62 -1.61 -22.14
N HIS A 237 1.88 -2.34 -21.05
CA HIS A 237 0.82 -2.98 -20.27
C HIS A 237 -0.10 -1.98 -19.54
N TYR A 238 0.47 -0.92 -18.95
CA TYR A 238 -0.32 -0.01 -18.11
C TYR A 238 -1.05 1.04 -18.92
N SER A 239 -0.53 1.42 -20.10
CA SER A 239 -1.21 2.34 -20.99
C SER A 239 -2.58 1.82 -21.46
N GLU A 240 -2.74 0.50 -21.56
CA GLU A 240 -4.01 -0.13 -21.94
C GLU A 240 -5.08 -0.08 -20.84
N LEU A 241 -4.66 0.15 -19.58
CA LEU A 241 -5.56 0.20 -18.42
C LEU A 241 -6.04 1.63 -18.10
N LEU A 242 -5.51 2.64 -18.81
CA LEU A 242 -5.89 4.03 -18.60
C LEU A 242 -7.20 4.32 -19.35
N ILE A 243 -8.16 4.92 -18.64
CA ILE A 243 -9.41 5.38 -19.24
C ILE A 243 -9.09 6.68 -19.99
N ASN A 244 -9.27 6.65 -21.31
CA ASN A 244 -9.17 7.82 -22.18
C ASN A 244 -10.43 8.68 -22.14
#